data_AF-A0A1H6UFU1-F1
#
_entry.id   AF-A0A1H6UFU1-F1
#
_cell.length_a   1.000
_cell.length_b   1.000
_cell.length_c   1.000
_cell.angle_alpha   90.00
_cell.angle_beta   90.00
_cell.angle_gamma   90.00
#
_symmetry.space_group_name_H-M   'P 1'
#
loop_
_entity.id
_entity.type
_entity.pdbx_description
1 polymer ?
#
loop_
_entity_poly.entity_id
_entity_poly.type
_entity_poly.pdbx_seq_one_letter_code
_entity_poly.pdbx_strand_id
1 'polypeptide(L)'
;MATGKHIYPHPKFPTKETVGLNLHETKNLKATIYRGKGEIIEDTIIYKSDNPEIVSIDDQGNVTAHKEGYTEITAYGRGKTARLGLEVFSVPRGIKGFTAHRGVRKLAPENTMAAFKLAGEYGFDYIETDIQVTKDKKLVLFHDNTLKRMYGLADKHICDYTLDELKQLKLTGGNGLKTYPDEKIVTFEEYLAYMSTISSKPMIELKDPTLSDENKDQLVVIKNMIDHYGLASKARVTSAILDNIEAYEAINEESTLAYIVEDPAFDDLELLQKHHFLFSIKYEAANKDFLQKVIDSGLEVDIWIINDKKTAKALLKWPITSMTSDLVVFDH
;
A
#
# COMPACT_ATOMS: atom_id res chain seq x y z
N MET A 1 -33.82 -38.06 7.77
CA MET A 1 -32.34 -38.03 7.81
C MET A 1 -31.88 -37.01 6.79
N ALA A 2 -31.27 -35.90 7.22
CA ALA A 2 -30.73 -34.91 6.30
C ALA A 2 -29.56 -35.56 5.53
N THR A 3 -29.68 -35.64 4.22
CA THR A 3 -28.62 -36.09 3.31
C THR A 3 -27.48 -35.09 3.36
N GLY A 4 -26.53 -35.32 4.27
CA GLY A 4 -25.30 -34.55 4.32
C GLY A 4 -24.58 -34.67 2.99
N LYS A 5 -24.42 -33.55 2.27
CA LYS A 5 -23.56 -33.51 1.06
C LYS A 5 -22.20 -34.11 1.43
N HIS A 6 -21.85 -35.26 0.83
CA HIS A 6 -20.50 -35.78 0.91
C HIS A 6 -19.56 -34.75 0.26
N ILE A 7 -18.85 -33.99 1.10
CA ILE A 7 -17.78 -33.10 0.63
C ILE A 7 -16.59 -34.01 0.36
N TYR A 8 -16.38 -34.34 -0.92
CA TYR A 8 -15.22 -35.11 -1.35
C TYR A 8 -13.94 -34.32 -1.04
N PRO A 9 -12.90 -34.99 -0.53
CA PRO A 9 -11.63 -34.33 -0.28
C PRO A 9 -11.05 -33.73 -1.55
N HIS A 10 -10.54 -32.51 -1.45
CA HIS A 10 -9.93 -31.79 -2.56
C HIS A 10 -8.77 -30.93 -2.05
N PRO A 11 -7.74 -30.72 -2.88
CA PRO A 11 -6.66 -29.81 -2.53
C PRO A 11 -7.20 -28.39 -2.38
N LYS A 12 -6.55 -27.60 -1.53
CA LYS A 12 -6.77 -26.16 -1.37
C LYS A 12 -5.43 -25.50 -1.09
N PHE A 13 -5.17 -24.38 -1.75
CA PHE A 13 -4.08 -23.50 -1.36
C PHE A 13 -4.45 -22.72 -0.09
N PRO A 14 -3.45 -22.18 0.63
CA PRO A 14 -3.66 -21.35 1.82
C PRO A 14 -4.52 -20.10 1.54
N THR A 15 -4.48 -19.59 0.30
CA THR A 15 -5.32 -18.51 -0.20
C THR A 15 -6.00 -18.89 -1.51
N LYS A 16 -7.07 -18.18 -1.87
CA LYS A 16 -7.80 -18.32 -3.14
C LYS A 16 -7.59 -17.15 -4.09
N GLU A 17 -6.80 -16.14 -3.71
CA GLU A 17 -6.49 -15.02 -4.60
C GLU A 17 -5.06 -15.06 -5.10
N THR A 18 -4.73 -14.12 -5.97
CA THR A 18 -3.40 -13.93 -6.51
C THR A 18 -2.39 -13.66 -5.40
N VAL A 19 -1.29 -14.41 -5.40
CA VAL A 19 -0.13 -14.14 -4.53
C VAL A 19 0.90 -13.36 -5.33
N GLY A 20 1.37 -12.25 -4.78
CA GLY A 20 2.52 -11.53 -5.30
C GLY A 20 3.83 -12.22 -4.93
N LEU A 21 4.78 -12.25 -5.87
CA LEU A 21 6.16 -12.70 -5.65
C LEU A 21 7.13 -11.67 -6.22
N ASN A 22 8.17 -11.32 -5.46
CA ASN A 22 9.30 -10.62 -6.03
C ASN A 22 10.02 -11.52 -7.05
N LEU A 23 10.58 -10.91 -8.09
CA LEU A 23 11.46 -11.62 -9.01
C LEU A 23 12.60 -12.32 -8.24
N HIS A 24 12.78 -13.62 -8.50
CA HIS A 24 13.71 -14.53 -7.80
C HIS A 24 13.31 -14.93 -6.37
N GLU A 25 12.14 -14.53 -5.89
CA GLU A 25 11.60 -15.03 -4.62
C GLU A 25 11.21 -16.50 -4.75
N THR A 26 11.48 -17.27 -3.67
CA THR A 26 10.91 -18.60 -3.46
C THR A 26 10.02 -18.59 -2.24
N LYS A 27 8.76 -19.00 -2.38
CA LYS A 27 7.78 -19.07 -1.29
C LYS A 27 7.14 -20.46 -1.26
N ASN A 28 7.00 -21.05 -0.07
CA ASN A 28 6.27 -22.31 0.07
C ASN A 28 4.76 -22.04 0.06
N LEU A 29 4.10 -22.45 -1.02
CA LEU A 29 2.65 -22.30 -1.23
C LEU A 29 2.02 -23.68 -1.34
N LYS A 30 2.40 -24.59 -0.43
CA LYS A 30 1.90 -25.97 -0.41
C LYS A 30 0.38 -25.99 -0.22
N ALA A 31 -0.31 -26.69 -1.12
CA ALA A 31 -1.71 -27.01 -0.97
C ALA A 31 -1.92 -28.13 0.05
N THR A 32 -3.09 -28.14 0.69
CA THR A 32 -3.50 -29.13 1.69
C THR A 32 -4.83 -29.74 1.27
N ILE A 33 -4.99 -31.06 1.44
CA ILE A 33 -6.26 -31.74 1.14
C ILE A 33 -7.11 -31.78 2.40
N TYR A 34 -8.37 -31.34 2.28
CA TYR A 34 -9.30 -31.30 3.39
C TYR A 34 -10.50 -32.23 3.18
N ARG A 35 -10.91 -32.97 4.21
CA ARG A 35 -12.18 -33.70 4.28
C ARG A 35 -13.17 -32.96 5.19
N GLY A 36 -14.43 -32.90 4.75
CA GLY A 36 -15.51 -32.34 5.56
C GLY A 36 -15.24 -30.92 6.06
N LYS A 37 -15.39 -30.69 7.38
CA LYS A 37 -15.27 -29.38 8.03
C LYS A 37 -13.83 -28.99 8.43
N GLY A 38 -12.80 -29.61 7.86
CA GLY A 38 -11.40 -29.16 8.05
C GLY A 38 -10.40 -30.24 8.47
N GLU A 39 -10.77 -31.52 8.42
CA GLU A 39 -9.83 -32.61 8.65
C GLU A 39 -8.77 -32.61 7.53
N ILE A 40 -7.50 -32.50 7.88
CA ILE A 40 -6.39 -32.58 6.93
C ILE A 40 -6.15 -34.05 6.59
N ILE A 41 -6.03 -34.35 5.30
CA ILE A 41 -5.60 -35.66 4.81
C ILE A 41 -4.20 -35.53 4.24
N GLU A 42 -3.28 -36.34 4.74
CA GLU A 42 -2.00 -36.57 4.09
C GLU A 42 -2.23 -37.44 2.84
N ASP A 43 -1.94 -36.87 1.68
CA ASP A 43 -2.03 -37.53 0.39
C ASP A 43 -1.03 -36.90 -0.57
N THR A 44 -0.75 -37.57 -1.68
CA THR A 44 0.13 -37.03 -2.70
C THR A 44 -0.55 -35.89 -3.44
N ILE A 45 0.15 -34.77 -3.56
CA ILE A 45 -0.27 -33.64 -4.38
C ILE A 45 0.76 -33.47 -5.50
N ILE A 46 0.28 -33.38 -6.72
CA ILE A 46 1.10 -33.09 -7.89
C ILE A 46 0.87 -31.64 -8.26
N TYR A 47 1.94 -30.88 -8.45
CA TYR A 47 1.86 -29.48 -8.86
C TYR A 47 2.22 -29.32 -10.34
N LYS A 48 1.65 -28.27 -10.94
CA LYS A 48 2.00 -27.83 -12.29
C LYS A 48 1.95 -26.30 -12.34
N SER A 49 2.94 -25.69 -12.99
CA SER A 49 2.84 -24.29 -13.42
C SER A 49 2.31 -24.23 -14.85
N ASP A 50 1.38 -23.31 -15.10
CA ASP A 50 0.86 -23.06 -16.45
C ASP A 50 1.88 -22.33 -17.33
N ASN A 51 2.80 -21.55 -16.73
CA ASN A 51 3.95 -20.95 -17.40
C ASN A 51 5.24 -21.07 -16.55
N PRO A 52 6.02 -22.15 -16.74
CA PRO A 52 7.29 -22.38 -16.04
C PRO A 52 8.35 -21.30 -16.25
N GLU A 53 8.26 -20.49 -17.31
CA GLU A 53 9.18 -19.37 -17.53
C GLU A 53 8.92 -18.20 -16.58
N ILE A 54 7.68 -18.03 -16.10
CA ILE A 54 7.30 -17.00 -15.12
C ILE A 54 7.51 -17.55 -13.71
N VAL A 55 6.97 -18.73 -13.43
CA VAL A 55 7.08 -19.39 -12.12
C VAL A 55 7.28 -20.88 -12.28
N SER A 56 8.22 -21.46 -11.53
CA SER A 56 8.28 -22.91 -11.32
C SER A 56 7.74 -23.31 -9.95
N ILE A 57 7.26 -24.55 -9.81
CA ILE A 57 6.87 -25.15 -8.53
C ILE A 57 7.44 -26.56 -8.42
N ASP A 58 8.02 -26.89 -7.27
CA ASP A 58 8.52 -28.25 -6.98
C ASP A 58 7.46 -29.15 -6.31
N ASP A 59 7.82 -30.40 -6.03
CA ASP A 59 6.93 -31.38 -5.40
C ASP A 59 6.62 -31.09 -3.91
N GLN A 60 7.40 -30.21 -3.29
CA GLN A 60 7.21 -29.76 -1.90
C GLN A 60 6.33 -28.50 -1.82
N GLY A 61 5.95 -27.93 -2.97
CA GLY A 61 5.15 -26.71 -3.07
C GLY A 61 5.97 -25.43 -2.96
N ASN A 62 7.29 -25.49 -3.14
CA ASN A 62 8.12 -24.29 -3.23
C ASN A 62 7.96 -23.67 -4.61
N VAL A 63 7.44 -22.45 -4.63
CA VAL A 63 7.14 -21.67 -5.82
C VAL A 63 8.26 -20.66 -6.02
N THR A 64 8.95 -20.70 -7.16
CA THR A 64 10.07 -19.81 -7.48
C THR A 64 9.74 -18.93 -8.67
N ALA A 65 9.91 -17.62 -8.51
CA ALA A 65 9.67 -16.60 -9.52
C ALA A 65 10.91 -16.40 -10.43
N HIS A 66 10.73 -16.52 -11.74
CA HIS A 66 11.83 -16.44 -12.73
C HIS A 66 11.73 -15.23 -13.64
N LYS A 67 10.51 -14.81 -13.98
CA LYS A 67 10.24 -13.71 -14.91
C LYS A 67 9.00 -12.96 -14.45
N GLU A 68 9.00 -11.65 -14.66
CA GLU A 68 7.83 -10.80 -14.41
C GLU A 68 6.62 -11.27 -15.23
N GLY A 69 5.43 -11.13 -14.65
CA GLY A 69 4.17 -11.45 -15.29
C GLY A 69 3.21 -12.24 -14.40
N TYR A 70 2.03 -12.53 -14.94
CA TYR A 70 1.01 -13.33 -14.27
C TYR A 70 0.99 -14.77 -14.79
N THR A 71 0.86 -15.75 -13.90
CA THR A 71 0.62 -17.16 -14.24
C THR A 71 -0.23 -17.83 -13.17
N GLU A 72 -0.78 -19.01 -13.45
CA GLU A 72 -1.41 -19.87 -12.44
C GLU A 72 -0.53 -21.09 -12.15
N ILE A 73 -0.62 -21.59 -10.91
CA ILE A 73 -0.21 -22.96 -10.56
C ILE A 73 -1.45 -23.80 -10.24
N THR A 74 -1.41 -25.07 -10.60
CA THR A 74 -2.47 -26.05 -10.30
C THR A 74 -1.93 -27.15 -9.38
N ALA A 75 -2.65 -27.41 -8.29
CA ALA A 75 -2.45 -28.56 -7.41
C ALA A 75 -3.48 -29.64 -7.73
N TYR A 76 -3.02 -30.87 -7.99
CA TYR A 76 -3.83 -32.05 -8.29
C TYR A 76 -3.78 -33.02 -7.11
N GLY A 77 -4.94 -33.45 -6.62
CA GLY A 77 -5.05 -34.43 -5.54
C GLY A 77 -6.41 -35.11 -5.54
N ARG A 78 -6.43 -36.45 -5.45
CA ARG A 78 -7.65 -37.28 -5.39
C ARG A 78 -8.66 -37.00 -6.51
N GLY A 79 -8.18 -36.77 -7.73
CA GLY A 79 -9.01 -36.47 -8.91
C GLY A 79 -9.66 -35.08 -8.89
N LYS A 80 -9.19 -34.18 -8.02
CA LYS A 80 -9.63 -32.79 -7.90
C LYS A 80 -8.46 -31.83 -8.07
N THR A 81 -8.78 -30.59 -8.38
CA THR A 81 -7.79 -29.53 -8.58
C THR A 81 -8.07 -28.30 -7.72
N ALA A 82 -7.00 -27.59 -7.38
CA ALA A 82 -7.04 -26.22 -6.92
C ALA A 82 -6.08 -25.39 -7.76
N ARG A 83 -6.42 -24.12 -8.01
CA ARG A 83 -5.57 -23.18 -8.72
C ARG A 83 -5.21 -22.00 -7.84
N LEU A 84 -4.05 -21.42 -8.09
CA LEU A 84 -3.58 -20.21 -7.44
C LEU A 84 -2.95 -19.31 -8.50
N GLY A 85 -3.47 -18.08 -8.62
CA GLY A 85 -2.85 -17.04 -9.43
C GLY A 85 -1.58 -16.53 -8.76
N LEU A 86 -0.58 -16.20 -9.56
CA LEU A 86 0.70 -15.66 -9.12
C LEU A 86 1.05 -14.47 -9.98
N GLU A 87 1.41 -13.36 -9.35
CA GLU A 87 1.87 -12.16 -10.01
C GLU A 87 3.33 -11.91 -9.60
N VAL A 88 4.24 -12.11 -10.55
CA VAL A 88 5.66 -11.83 -10.38
C VAL A 88 5.94 -10.40 -10.82
N PHE A 89 6.52 -9.61 -9.95
CA PHE A 89 6.92 -8.23 -10.22
C PHE A 89 8.36 -7.99 -9.77
N SER A 90 9.00 -6.95 -10.29
CA SER A 90 10.28 -6.47 -9.75
C SER A 90 10.15 -5.04 -9.26
N VAL A 91 10.35 -4.83 -7.97
CA VAL A 91 10.50 -3.47 -7.45
C VAL A 91 11.74 -2.85 -8.09
N PRO A 92 11.62 -1.73 -8.82
CA PRO A 92 12.77 -1.11 -9.45
C PRO A 92 13.80 -0.72 -8.39
N ARG A 93 14.95 -1.39 -8.41
CA ARG A 93 16.05 -1.06 -7.50
C ARG A 93 16.82 0.14 -8.06
N GLY A 94 17.16 1.08 -7.18
CA GLY A 94 17.93 2.28 -7.54
C GLY A 94 17.10 3.48 -7.97
N ILE A 95 15.76 3.38 -7.99
CA ILE A 95 14.90 4.57 -7.92
C ILE A 95 14.96 5.05 -6.47
N LYS A 96 15.65 6.17 -6.23
CA LYS A 96 15.66 6.80 -4.90
C LYS A 96 14.23 7.23 -4.56
N GLY A 97 13.76 6.91 -3.36
CA GLY A 97 12.47 7.36 -2.86
C GLY A 97 11.28 6.67 -3.54
N PHE A 98 11.38 5.37 -3.85
CA PHE A 98 10.23 4.66 -4.40
C PHE A 98 9.18 4.35 -3.30
N THR A 99 7.96 4.81 -3.51
CA THR A 99 6.89 4.83 -2.49
C THR A 99 5.77 3.85 -2.82
N ALA A 100 5.36 3.05 -1.84
CA ALA A 100 4.15 2.23 -1.89
C ALA A 100 2.93 3.05 -1.45
N HIS A 101 2.04 3.39 -2.39
CA HIS A 101 0.86 4.21 -2.17
C HIS A 101 -0.21 3.48 -1.35
N ARG A 102 -0.43 3.92 -0.10
CA ARG A 102 -1.32 3.32 0.91
C ARG A 102 -0.94 1.88 1.22
N GLY A 103 0.37 1.61 1.19
CA GLY A 103 0.95 0.28 1.13
C GLY A 103 0.85 -0.35 -0.26
N VAL A 104 0.86 -1.68 -0.32
CA VAL A 104 0.78 -2.47 -1.56
C VAL A 104 -0.71 -2.69 -1.92
N ARG A 105 -1.42 -1.58 -2.18
CA ARG A 105 -2.90 -1.50 -2.28
C ARG A 105 -3.53 -2.24 -3.44
N LYS A 106 -2.74 -2.79 -4.35
CA LYS A 106 -3.20 -3.62 -5.47
C LYS A 106 -3.24 -5.11 -5.10
N LEU A 107 -2.51 -5.57 -4.07
CA LEU A 107 -2.59 -6.94 -3.54
C LEU A 107 -3.32 -7.07 -2.20
N ALA A 108 -3.39 -6.00 -1.42
CA ALA A 108 -4.11 -5.96 -0.15
C ALA A 108 -5.00 -4.71 -0.07
N PRO A 109 -6.00 -4.68 0.82
CA PRO A 109 -6.83 -3.49 0.96
C PRO A 109 -5.96 -2.31 1.40
N GLU A 110 -6.12 -1.16 0.77
CA GLU A 110 -5.32 0.04 1.09
C GLU A 110 -5.42 0.44 2.57
N ASN A 111 -4.36 1.07 3.09
CA ASN A 111 -4.30 1.54 4.49
C ASN A 111 -4.57 0.43 5.53
N THR A 112 -4.17 -0.82 5.24
CA THR A 112 -4.27 -1.96 6.15
C THR A 112 -2.90 -2.51 6.54
N MET A 113 -2.83 -3.26 7.64
CA MET A 113 -1.57 -3.86 8.08
C MET A 113 -1.03 -4.86 7.06
N ALA A 114 -1.89 -5.58 6.36
CA ALA A 114 -1.50 -6.41 5.22
C ALA A 114 -0.79 -5.62 4.12
N ALA A 115 -1.35 -4.48 3.70
CA ALA A 115 -0.76 -3.65 2.64
C ALA A 115 0.58 -3.06 3.06
N PHE A 116 0.73 -2.63 4.32
CA PHE A 116 1.99 -2.12 4.83
C PHE A 116 3.05 -3.20 4.98
N LYS A 117 2.67 -4.38 5.47
CA LYS A 117 3.59 -5.53 5.60
C LYS A 117 4.16 -5.96 4.27
N LEU A 118 3.30 -6.07 3.25
CA LEU A 118 3.73 -6.36 1.89
C LEU A 118 4.70 -5.30 1.35
N ALA A 119 4.46 -4.01 1.64
CA ALA A 119 5.36 -2.94 1.20
C ALA A 119 6.76 -3.06 1.82
N GLY A 120 6.83 -3.38 3.12
CA GLY A 120 8.10 -3.64 3.80
C GLY A 120 8.81 -4.90 3.29
N GLU A 121 8.06 -5.98 3.04
CA GLU A 121 8.58 -7.23 2.45
C GLU A 121 9.14 -7.00 1.04
N TYR A 122 8.51 -6.12 0.25
CA TYR A 122 8.93 -5.80 -1.11
C TYR A 122 10.05 -4.74 -1.16
N GLY A 123 10.41 -4.15 -0.03
CA GLY A 123 11.56 -3.26 0.09
C GLY A 123 11.36 -1.89 -0.56
N PHE A 124 10.14 -1.34 -0.51
CA PHE A 124 9.91 0.06 -0.88
C PHE A 124 10.69 1.00 0.06
N ASP A 125 11.18 2.13 -0.48
CA ASP A 125 11.88 3.14 0.33
C ASP A 125 10.91 3.84 1.27
N TYR A 126 9.70 4.13 0.78
CA TYR A 126 8.63 4.76 1.54
C TYR A 126 7.35 3.93 1.50
N ILE A 127 6.59 3.97 2.59
CA ILE A 127 5.24 3.42 2.67
C ILE A 127 4.31 4.59 2.98
N GLU A 128 3.45 4.93 2.03
CA GLU A 128 2.53 6.04 2.16
C GLU A 128 1.23 5.62 2.88
N THR A 129 0.61 6.56 3.60
CA THR A 129 -0.66 6.39 4.28
C THR A 129 -1.39 7.72 4.48
N ASP A 130 -2.72 7.68 4.57
CA ASP A 130 -3.57 8.86 4.79
C ASP A 130 -4.11 8.94 6.23
N ILE A 131 -3.94 10.05 6.93
CA ILE A 131 -4.46 10.22 8.30
C ILE A 131 -5.80 10.96 8.33
N GLN A 132 -6.77 10.40 9.06
CA GLN A 132 -8.02 11.06 9.45
C GLN A 132 -8.33 10.95 10.94
N VAL A 133 -9.19 11.85 11.43
CA VAL A 133 -9.55 11.98 12.85
C VAL A 133 -10.94 11.41 13.13
N THR A 134 -11.04 10.50 14.09
CA THR A 134 -12.31 9.92 14.55
C THR A 134 -13.11 10.89 15.42
N LYS A 135 -14.37 10.53 15.70
CA LYS A 135 -15.26 11.29 16.61
C LYS A 135 -14.66 11.52 17.99
N ASP A 136 -13.96 10.52 18.52
CA ASP A 136 -13.28 10.54 19.82
C ASP A 136 -11.81 10.98 19.72
N LYS A 137 -11.46 11.70 18.64
CA LYS A 137 -10.16 12.35 18.42
C LYS A 137 -8.99 11.36 18.44
N LYS A 138 -9.19 10.18 17.85
CA LYS A 138 -8.14 9.20 17.56
C LYS A 138 -7.72 9.31 16.10
N LEU A 139 -6.49 8.91 15.81
CA LEU A 139 -5.90 8.97 14.48
C LEU A 139 -5.99 7.60 13.82
N VAL A 140 -6.63 7.55 12.65
CA VAL A 140 -6.81 6.33 11.86
C VAL A 140 -6.39 6.55 10.41
N LEU A 141 -6.12 5.45 9.72
CA LEU A 141 -5.59 5.47 8.36
C LEU A 141 -6.70 5.22 7.35
N PHE A 142 -7.04 6.24 6.56
CA PHE A 142 -8.15 6.19 5.61
C PHE A 142 -8.09 7.33 4.59
N HIS A 143 -8.22 7.01 3.30
CA HIS A 143 -8.11 8.02 2.24
C HIS A 143 -9.41 8.77 1.96
N ASP A 144 -10.52 8.03 1.79
CA ASP A 144 -11.73 8.60 1.21
C ASP A 144 -12.43 9.53 2.21
N ASN A 145 -13.15 10.53 1.69
CA ASN A 145 -13.99 11.36 2.53
C ASN A 145 -15.16 10.56 3.14
N THR A 146 -15.60 9.46 2.50
CA THR A 146 -16.72 8.63 2.98
C THR A 146 -16.35 7.17 3.11
N LEU A 147 -17.03 6.45 4.01
CA LEU A 147 -16.91 5.01 4.24
C LEU A 147 -17.55 4.16 3.13
N LYS A 148 -18.09 4.77 2.07
CA LYS A 148 -18.86 4.08 1.03
C LYS A 148 -18.06 3.00 0.32
N ARG A 149 -16.84 3.32 -0.13
CA ARG A 149 -16.06 2.41 -0.96
C ARG A 149 -15.49 1.23 -0.19
N MET A 150 -14.98 1.48 1.02
CA MET A 150 -14.27 0.47 1.81
C MET A 150 -15.18 -0.29 2.77
N TYR A 151 -16.28 0.31 3.23
CA TYR A 151 -17.21 -0.29 4.20
C TYR A 151 -18.66 -0.42 3.69
N GLY A 152 -18.99 0.15 2.53
CA GLY A 152 -20.36 0.09 1.98
C GLY A 152 -21.35 1.02 2.69
N LEU A 153 -20.86 1.96 3.51
CA LEU A 153 -21.68 2.91 4.26
C LEU A 153 -21.68 4.27 3.54
N ALA A 154 -22.72 4.53 2.75
CA ALA A 154 -22.89 5.81 2.06
C ALA A 154 -23.11 6.95 3.06
N ASP A 155 -22.59 8.14 2.74
CA ASP A 155 -22.78 9.38 3.51
C ASP A 155 -22.33 9.30 4.99
N LYS A 156 -21.41 8.38 5.26
CA LYS A 156 -20.76 8.20 6.56
C LYS A 156 -19.29 8.51 6.46
N HIS A 157 -18.76 9.18 7.47
CA HIS A 157 -17.40 9.70 7.52
C HIS A 157 -16.64 9.08 8.68
N ILE A 158 -15.30 9.19 8.69
CA ILE A 158 -14.47 8.75 9.81
C ILE A 158 -14.85 9.48 11.10
N CYS A 159 -15.11 10.79 11.00
CA CYS A 159 -15.49 11.64 12.13
C CYS A 159 -16.89 11.35 12.73
N ASP A 160 -17.70 10.50 12.09
CA ASP A 160 -19.01 10.08 12.64
C ASP A 160 -18.90 9.01 13.73
N TYR A 161 -17.76 8.32 13.81
CA TYR A 161 -17.58 7.12 14.63
C TYR A 161 -16.41 7.25 15.60
N THR A 162 -16.51 6.60 16.76
CA THR A 162 -15.35 6.38 17.63
C THR A 162 -14.41 5.33 17.06
N LEU A 163 -13.16 5.28 17.54
CA LEU A 163 -12.23 4.22 17.14
C LEU A 163 -12.80 2.81 17.40
N ASP A 164 -13.41 2.61 18.56
CA ASP A 164 -13.99 1.31 18.94
C ASP A 164 -15.12 0.89 17.98
N GLU A 165 -15.99 1.83 17.59
CA GLU A 165 -17.04 1.59 16.61
C GLU A 165 -16.46 1.23 15.23
N LEU A 166 -15.43 1.96 14.76
CA LEU A 166 -14.75 1.69 13.49
C LEU A 166 -14.07 0.31 13.50
N LYS A 167 -13.46 -0.12 14.61
CA LYS A 167 -12.85 -1.46 14.74
C LYS A 167 -13.88 -2.59 14.64
N GLN A 168 -15.16 -2.33 14.95
CA GLN A 168 -16.23 -3.32 14.75
C GLN A 168 -16.67 -3.46 13.29
N LEU A 169 -16.44 -2.46 12.46
CA LEU A 169 -16.81 -2.52 11.04
C LEU A 169 -16.02 -3.61 10.30
N LYS A 170 -16.61 -4.11 9.22
CA LYS A 170 -15.96 -5.06 8.31
C LYS A 170 -15.69 -4.35 6.99
N LEU A 171 -14.46 -4.49 6.50
CA LEU A 171 -14.14 -4.09 5.14
C LEU A 171 -15.01 -4.89 4.17
N THR A 172 -15.59 -4.19 3.20
CA THR A 172 -16.39 -4.74 2.11
C THR A 172 -15.82 -4.39 0.73
N GLY A 173 -14.85 -3.46 0.69
CA GLY A 173 -14.12 -3.07 -0.50
C GLY A 173 -12.61 -2.99 -0.29
N GLY A 174 -11.88 -2.81 -1.38
CA GLY A 174 -10.42 -2.88 -1.45
C GLY A 174 -9.95 -4.09 -2.25
N ASN A 175 -8.78 -3.97 -2.90
CA ASN A 175 -8.15 -5.11 -3.56
C ASN A 175 -7.68 -6.13 -2.52
N GLY A 176 -7.54 -7.40 -2.88
CA GLY A 176 -6.99 -8.41 -1.96
C GLY A 176 -7.88 -8.80 -0.77
N LEU A 177 -9.11 -8.27 -0.68
CA LEU A 177 -9.94 -8.44 0.51
C LEU A 177 -10.30 -9.89 0.81
N LYS A 178 -10.36 -10.80 -0.18
CA LYS A 178 -10.66 -12.22 0.12
C LYS A 178 -9.42 -12.96 0.62
N THR A 179 -8.21 -12.48 0.35
CA THR A 179 -6.96 -12.97 0.98
C THR A 179 -6.82 -12.41 2.38
N TYR A 180 -7.27 -11.17 2.58
CA TYR A 180 -7.16 -10.45 3.84
C TYR A 180 -8.55 -10.11 4.43
N PRO A 181 -9.42 -11.11 4.69
CA PRO A 181 -10.83 -10.86 5.06
C PRO A 181 -10.99 -10.30 6.48
N ASP A 182 -9.97 -10.45 7.31
CA ASP A 182 -9.98 -10.07 8.73
C ASP A 182 -9.30 -8.72 8.99
N GLU A 183 -8.81 -8.05 7.93
CA GLU A 183 -8.22 -6.71 8.07
C GLU A 183 -9.24 -5.70 8.60
N LYS A 184 -8.71 -4.74 9.36
CA LYS A 184 -9.46 -3.73 10.07
C LYS A 184 -8.89 -2.36 9.76
N ILE A 185 -9.63 -1.33 10.16
CA ILE A 185 -9.06 0.02 10.17
C ILE A 185 -7.81 0.02 11.05
N VAL A 186 -6.76 0.70 10.58
CA VAL A 186 -5.47 0.78 11.27
C VAL A 186 -5.37 2.13 11.97
N THR A 187 -4.87 2.15 13.19
CA THR A 187 -4.53 3.39 13.88
C THR A 187 -3.17 3.89 13.42
N PHE A 188 -2.95 5.19 13.55
CA PHE A 188 -1.63 5.76 13.25
C PHE A 188 -0.52 5.15 14.12
N GLU A 189 -0.83 4.80 15.37
CA GLU A 189 0.09 4.13 16.29
C GLU A 189 0.49 2.72 15.81
N GLU A 190 -0.48 1.91 15.37
CA GLU A 190 -0.22 0.57 14.82
C GLU A 190 0.72 0.64 13.61
N TYR A 191 0.54 1.65 12.75
CA TYR A 191 1.42 1.89 11.61
C TYR A 191 2.82 2.35 12.03
N LEU A 192 2.96 3.38 12.87
CA LEU A 192 4.29 3.85 13.29
C LEU A 192 5.06 2.77 14.06
N ALA A 193 4.38 1.98 14.89
CA ALA A 193 4.97 0.83 15.55
C ALA A 193 5.56 -0.15 14.55
N TYR A 194 4.83 -0.49 13.49
CA TYR A 194 5.37 -1.33 12.42
C TYR A 194 6.52 -0.67 11.66
N MET A 195 6.38 0.60 11.26
CA MET A 195 7.42 1.34 10.54
C MET A 195 8.73 1.42 11.32
N SER A 196 8.68 1.48 12.65
CA SER A 196 9.87 1.48 13.52
C SER A 196 10.68 0.18 13.48
N THR A 197 10.09 -0.91 12.98
CA THR A 197 10.72 -2.25 12.93
C THR A 197 11.34 -2.60 11.58
N ILE A 198 11.15 -1.74 10.56
CA ILE A 198 11.59 -2.00 9.19
C ILE A 198 12.51 -0.89 8.67
N SER A 199 13.09 -1.11 7.49
CA SER A 199 14.00 -0.17 6.83
C SER A 199 13.27 0.91 6.02
N SER A 200 12.05 0.63 5.55
CA SER A 200 11.21 1.61 4.87
C SER A 200 10.88 2.80 5.77
N LYS A 201 10.67 3.95 5.15
CA LYS A 201 10.36 5.22 5.82
C LYS A 201 8.88 5.55 5.70
N PRO A 202 8.29 6.25 6.70
CA PRO A 202 6.88 6.62 6.60
C PRO A 202 6.71 7.83 5.68
N MET A 203 5.71 7.77 4.80
CA MET A 203 5.15 8.93 4.10
C MET A 203 3.70 9.10 4.55
N ILE A 204 3.36 10.27 5.08
CA ILE A 204 2.14 10.48 5.86
C ILE A 204 1.38 11.64 5.25
N GLU A 205 0.22 11.40 4.65
CA GLU A 205 -0.69 12.45 4.17
C GLU A 205 -1.59 12.95 5.31
N LEU A 206 -1.51 14.26 5.60
CA LEU A 206 -2.46 14.98 6.45
C LEU A 206 -3.75 15.22 5.65
N LYS A 207 -4.56 14.15 5.55
CA LYS A 207 -5.72 14.08 4.65
C LYS A 207 -6.93 14.85 5.15
N ASP A 208 -7.13 14.82 6.46
CA ASP A 208 -8.32 15.40 7.08
C ASP A 208 -8.31 16.93 6.98
N PRO A 209 -9.31 17.54 6.32
CA PRO A 209 -9.35 18.99 6.10
C PRO A 209 -9.49 19.79 7.39
N THR A 210 -9.83 19.13 8.50
CA THR A 210 -10.03 19.82 9.78
C THR A 210 -8.75 19.94 10.62
N LEU A 211 -7.62 19.42 10.14
CA LEU A 211 -6.37 19.37 10.90
C LEU A 211 -5.74 20.74 11.15
N SER A 212 -6.05 21.75 10.35
CA SER A 212 -5.57 23.13 10.56
C SER A 212 -6.54 23.99 11.38
N ASP A 213 -7.75 23.50 11.68
CA ASP A 213 -8.79 24.23 12.40
C ASP A 213 -9.32 23.49 13.65
N GLU A 214 -10.44 22.76 13.55
CA GLU A 214 -11.15 22.07 14.62
C GLU A 214 -10.32 20.96 15.27
N ASN A 215 -9.40 20.36 14.50
CA ASN A 215 -8.52 19.28 14.92
C ASN A 215 -7.04 19.67 15.00
N LYS A 216 -6.71 20.97 15.11
CA LYS A 216 -5.32 21.44 15.20
C LYS A 216 -4.44 20.77 16.26
N ASP A 217 -5.03 20.41 17.41
CA ASP A 217 -4.29 19.73 18.48
C ASP A 217 -3.78 18.35 18.03
N GLN A 218 -4.44 17.74 17.03
CA GLN A 218 -4.01 16.47 16.45
C GLN A 218 -2.72 16.58 15.63
N LEU A 219 -2.37 17.75 15.07
CA LEU A 219 -1.08 17.93 14.40
C LEU A 219 0.09 17.73 15.40
N VAL A 220 -0.06 18.25 16.62
CA VAL A 220 0.92 18.07 17.70
C VAL A 220 0.96 16.61 18.14
N VAL A 221 -0.19 15.93 18.22
CA VAL A 221 -0.23 14.48 18.50
C VAL A 221 0.50 13.69 17.42
N ILE A 222 0.25 13.98 16.13
CA ILE A 222 0.92 13.32 15.00
C ILE A 222 2.44 13.51 15.10
N LYS A 223 2.91 14.75 15.29
CA LYS A 223 4.34 15.08 15.46
C LYS A 223 4.97 14.30 16.62
N ASN A 224 4.35 14.36 17.80
CA ASN A 224 4.87 13.67 18.99
C ASN A 224 4.91 12.15 18.82
N MET A 225 3.93 11.56 18.12
CA MET A 225 3.95 10.13 17.83
C MET A 225 5.09 9.76 16.89
N ILE A 226 5.32 10.54 15.82
CA ILE A 226 6.45 10.33 14.90
C ILE A 226 7.79 10.38 15.66
N ASP A 227 7.95 11.37 16.55
CA ASP A 227 9.14 11.52 17.39
C ASP A 227 9.31 10.36 18.37
N HIS A 228 8.22 9.95 19.03
CA HIS A 228 8.23 8.85 20.01
C HIS A 228 8.77 7.54 19.41
N TYR A 229 8.42 7.26 18.15
CA TYR A 229 8.92 6.09 17.43
C TYR A 229 10.31 6.30 16.79
N GLY A 230 10.94 7.47 16.98
CA GLY A 230 12.27 7.79 16.43
C GLY A 230 12.26 7.90 14.91
N LEU A 231 11.15 8.36 14.32
CA LEU A 231 10.94 8.39 12.88
C LEU A 231 11.04 9.80 12.27
N ALA A 232 11.20 10.86 13.07
CA ALA A 232 11.16 12.26 12.64
C ALA A 232 12.04 12.57 11.42
N SER A 233 13.37 12.44 11.53
CA SER A 233 14.32 12.61 10.41
C SER A 233 14.14 11.65 9.23
N LYS A 234 13.30 10.61 9.35
CA LYS A 234 13.02 9.66 8.27
C LYS A 234 11.68 9.94 7.59
N ALA A 235 10.75 10.57 8.30
CA ALA A 235 9.38 10.75 7.87
C ALA A 235 9.28 11.81 6.77
N ARG A 236 8.39 11.56 5.82
CA ARG A 236 7.89 12.57 4.90
C ARG A 236 6.43 12.86 5.24
N VAL A 237 6.13 14.08 5.67
CA VAL A 237 4.75 14.52 5.93
C VAL A 237 4.27 15.32 4.74
N THR A 238 3.07 15.01 4.26
CA THR A 238 2.54 15.54 3.01
C THR A 238 1.10 16.02 3.19
N SER A 239 0.64 16.93 2.35
CA SER A 239 -0.79 17.27 2.28
C SER A 239 -1.14 17.90 0.94
N ALA A 240 -2.34 17.66 0.45
CA ALA A 240 -2.95 18.43 -0.64
C ALA A 240 -3.62 19.72 -0.13
N ILE A 241 -3.67 19.93 1.19
CA ILE A 241 -4.32 21.06 1.84
C ILE A 241 -3.22 21.97 2.38
N LEU A 242 -3.05 23.14 1.75
CA LEU A 242 -1.95 24.05 2.07
C LEU A 242 -1.95 24.44 3.55
N ASP A 243 -3.12 24.81 4.08
CA ASP A 243 -3.28 25.19 5.49
C ASP A 243 -2.84 24.06 6.46
N ASN A 244 -3.06 22.79 6.10
CA ASN A 244 -2.63 21.67 6.93
C ASN A 244 -1.10 21.54 6.96
N ILE A 245 -0.44 21.63 5.80
CA ILE A 245 1.01 21.46 5.74
C ILE A 245 1.74 22.69 6.31
N GLU A 246 1.22 23.91 6.13
CA GLU A 246 1.74 25.12 6.78
C GLU A 246 1.56 25.07 8.31
N ALA A 247 0.40 24.59 8.80
CA ALA A 247 0.18 24.42 10.23
C ALA A 247 1.11 23.36 10.84
N TYR A 248 1.40 22.28 10.10
CA TYR A 248 2.37 21.28 10.54
C TYR A 248 3.81 21.79 10.48
N GLU A 249 4.17 22.57 9.45
CA GLU A 249 5.48 23.21 9.32
C GLU A 249 5.83 24.04 10.57
N ALA A 250 4.86 24.78 11.11
CA ALA A 250 5.05 25.61 12.30
C ALA A 250 5.48 24.83 13.57
N ILE A 251 5.26 23.51 13.61
CA ILE A 251 5.62 22.63 14.73
C ILE A 251 6.64 21.55 14.35
N ASN A 252 7.01 21.47 13.07
CA ASN A 252 7.92 20.45 12.55
C ASN A 252 9.38 20.80 12.89
N GLU A 253 10.17 19.79 13.23
CA GLU A 253 11.59 19.95 13.55
C GLU A 253 12.50 19.26 12.53
N GLU A 254 12.13 18.06 12.08
CA GLU A 254 13.02 17.21 11.26
C GLU A 254 12.36 16.57 10.03
N SER A 255 11.03 16.40 10.01
CA SER A 255 10.38 15.67 8.91
C SER A 255 10.53 16.42 7.60
N THR A 256 10.70 15.69 6.50
CA THR A 256 10.59 16.29 5.17
C THR A 256 9.14 16.65 4.90
N LEU A 257 8.87 17.87 4.46
CA LEU A 257 7.50 18.33 4.15
C LEU A 257 7.29 18.35 2.63
N ALA A 258 6.14 17.87 2.16
CA ALA A 258 5.78 17.92 0.75
C ALA A 258 4.37 18.46 0.54
N TYR A 259 4.21 19.30 -0.48
CA TYR A 259 2.91 19.78 -0.91
C TYR A 259 2.43 18.97 -2.12
N ILE A 260 1.23 18.41 -2.01
CA ILE A 260 0.61 17.56 -3.03
C ILE A 260 -0.23 18.42 -3.98
N VAL A 261 0.03 18.30 -5.28
CA VAL A 261 -0.60 19.11 -6.32
C VAL A 261 -1.16 18.21 -7.43
N GLU A 262 -2.47 18.36 -7.68
CA GLU A 262 -3.19 17.70 -8.78
C GLU A 262 -3.41 18.60 -10.00
N ASP A 263 -3.26 19.91 -9.84
CA ASP A 263 -3.63 20.91 -10.84
C ASP A 263 -2.55 21.08 -11.93
N PRO A 264 -2.87 20.86 -13.22
CA PRO A 264 -1.94 21.12 -14.34
C PRO A 264 -1.54 22.59 -14.52
N ALA A 265 -2.21 23.54 -13.85
CA ALA A 265 -1.91 24.96 -13.92
C ALA A 265 -0.96 25.45 -12.82
N PHE A 266 -0.59 24.61 -11.85
CA PHE A 266 0.27 25.02 -10.76
C PHE A 266 1.72 25.23 -11.22
N ASP A 267 2.19 26.48 -11.17
CA ASP A 267 3.56 26.93 -11.47
C ASP A 267 4.01 27.96 -10.41
N ASP A 268 3.71 27.69 -9.14
CA ASP A 268 4.05 28.59 -8.01
C ASP A 268 5.35 28.14 -7.33
N LEU A 269 6.47 28.41 -8.00
CA LEU A 269 7.80 28.13 -7.45
C LEU A 269 8.10 28.94 -6.19
N GLU A 270 7.56 30.16 -6.09
CA GLU A 270 7.80 31.06 -4.95
C GLU A 270 7.21 30.47 -3.67
N LEU A 271 5.99 29.92 -3.74
CA LEU A 271 5.38 29.19 -2.63
C LEU A 271 6.27 28.02 -2.19
N LEU A 272 6.69 27.16 -3.12
CA LEU A 272 7.50 25.99 -2.80
C LEU A 272 8.84 26.37 -2.15
N GLN A 273 9.51 27.40 -2.68
CA GLN A 273 10.78 27.88 -2.14
C GLN A 273 10.63 28.52 -0.76
N LYS A 274 9.59 29.33 -0.56
CA LYS A 274 9.33 30.00 0.73
C LYS A 274 9.25 28.99 1.87
N HIS A 275 8.57 27.86 1.64
CA HIS A 275 8.32 26.82 2.64
C HIS A 275 9.28 25.63 2.56
N HIS A 276 10.20 25.62 1.59
CA HIS A 276 11.09 24.50 1.30
C HIS A 276 10.34 23.16 1.14
N PHE A 277 9.13 23.21 0.59
CA PHE A 277 8.33 22.01 0.38
C PHE A 277 8.86 21.22 -0.81
N LEU A 278 9.01 19.91 -0.61
CA LEU A 278 9.11 18.95 -1.70
C LEU A 278 7.85 19.08 -2.56
N PHE A 279 8.02 19.14 -3.87
CA PHE A 279 6.91 19.26 -4.80
C PHE A 279 6.40 17.88 -5.20
N SER A 280 5.20 17.49 -4.74
CA SER A 280 4.60 16.20 -5.06
C SER A 280 3.46 16.38 -6.06
N ILE A 281 3.69 16.02 -7.33
CA ILE A 281 2.74 16.32 -8.42
C ILE A 281 2.20 15.07 -9.11
N LYS A 282 0.92 15.13 -9.49
CA LYS A 282 0.30 14.16 -10.37
C LYS A 282 1.00 14.11 -11.73
N TYR A 283 1.46 12.95 -12.17
CA TYR A 283 2.35 12.84 -13.33
C TYR A 283 1.73 13.31 -14.64
N GLU A 284 0.40 13.18 -14.81
CA GLU A 284 -0.30 13.70 -15.99
C GLU A 284 -0.33 15.24 -16.05
N ALA A 285 -0.19 15.90 -14.90
CA ALA A 285 -0.13 17.35 -14.76
C ALA A 285 1.32 17.89 -14.83
N ALA A 286 2.32 17.01 -14.77
CA ALA A 286 3.72 17.42 -14.65
C ALA A 286 4.27 18.04 -15.95
N ASN A 287 4.95 19.18 -15.81
CA ASN A 287 5.70 19.83 -16.88
C ASN A 287 7.21 19.71 -16.63
N LYS A 288 7.93 19.04 -17.54
CA LYS A 288 9.38 18.77 -17.38
C LYS A 288 10.22 20.02 -17.14
N ASP A 289 9.92 21.11 -17.83
CA ASP A 289 10.69 22.35 -17.72
C ASP A 289 10.43 23.03 -16.36
N PHE A 290 9.19 22.98 -15.87
CA PHE A 290 8.87 23.45 -14.53
C PHE A 290 9.56 22.60 -13.45
N LEU A 291 9.50 21.26 -13.57
CA LEU A 291 10.22 20.38 -12.65
C LEU A 291 11.72 20.66 -12.63
N GLN A 292 12.32 21.00 -13.78
CA GLN A 292 13.72 21.39 -13.82
C GLN A 292 13.97 22.67 -13.01
N LYS A 293 13.10 23.68 -13.11
CA LYS A 293 13.21 24.89 -12.27
C LYS A 293 13.10 24.57 -10.77
N VAL A 294 12.24 23.62 -10.40
CA VAL A 294 12.10 23.15 -9.00
C VAL A 294 13.38 22.48 -8.52
N ILE A 295 14.00 21.60 -9.31
CA ILE A 295 15.28 20.99 -8.95
C ILE A 295 16.42 22.04 -8.93
N ASP A 296 16.45 22.96 -9.89
CA ASP A 296 17.47 24.02 -9.98
C ASP A 296 17.38 25.01 -8.80
N SER A 297 16.22 25.11 -8.15
CA SER A 297 16.04 25.88 -6.92
C SER A 297 16.47 25.14 -5.65
N GLY A 298 16.92 23.89 -5.77
CA GLY A 298 17.39 23.06 -4.67
C GLY A 298 16.31 22.23 -3.98
N LEU A 299 15.09 22.19 -4.53
CA LEU A 299 13.98 21.40 -4.00
C LEU A 299 13.96 19.99 -4.60
N GLU A 300 13.18 19.11 -3.96
CA GLU A 300 12.93 17.74 -4.42
C GLU A 300 11.57 17.65 -5.13
N VAL A 301 11.42 16.65 -6.00
CA VAL A 301 10.19 16.39 -6.76
C VAL A 301 9.77 14.93 -6.61
N ASP A 302 8.55 14.73 -6.10
CA ASP A 302 7.85 13.45 -6.12
C ASP A 302 6.80 13.45 -7.22
N ILE A 303 6.65 12.31 -7.90
CA ILE A 303 5.66 12.16 -8.96
C ILE A 303 4.77 10.95 -8.73
N TRP A 304 3.47 11.10 -8.92
CA TRP A 304 2.48 10.09 -8.54
C TRP A 304 1.27 10.07 -9.48
N ILE A 305 0.44 9.02 -9.55
CA ILE A 305 0.74 7.63 -9.18
C ILE A 305 1.10 6.89 -10.47
N ILE A 306 2.27 6.24 -10.49
CA ILE A 306 2.81 5.61 -11.69
C ILE A 306 2.65 4.09 -11.55
N ASN A 307 1.78 3.52 -12.38
CA ASN A 307 1.42 2.10 -12.31
C ASN A 307 1.84 1.28 -13.56
N ASP A 308 2.51 1.90 -14.54
CA ASP A 308 2.96 1.22 -15.75
C ASP A 308 4.44 1.47 -16.09
N LYS A 309 5.10 0.46 -16.66
CA LYS A 309 6.56 0.45 -16.96
C LYS A 309 7.01 1.43 -17.99
N LYS A 310 6.17 1.68 -18.98
CA LYS A 310 6.52 2.60 -20.05
C LYS A 310 6.60 4.03 -19.48
N THR A 311 5.60 4.43 -18.71
CA THR A 311 5.54 5.73 -18.05
C THR A 311 6.63 5.87 -17.00
N ALA A 312 6.83 4.88 -16.12
CA ALA A 312 7.90 4.92 -15.13
C ALA A 312 9.28 5.12 -15.78
N LYS A 313 9.62 4.33 -16.80
CA LYS A 313 10.89 4.46 -17.54
C LYS A 313 11.03 5.80 -18.25
N ALA A 314 9.93 6.41 -18.71
CA ALA A 314 9.96 7.72 -19.33
C ALA A 314 10.21 8.83 -18.29
N LEU A 315 9.52 8.76 -17.15
CA LEU A 315 9.63 9.74 -16.06
C LEU A 315 10.95 9.64 -15.31
N LEU A 316 11.61 8.48 -15.26
CA LEU A 316 12.98 8.37 -14.73
C LEU A 316 14.03 9.15 -15.53
N LYS A 317 13.67 9.67 -16.71
CA LYS A 317 14.51 10.59 -17.51
C LYS A 317 14.16 12.07 -17.27
N TRP A 318 13.21 12.34 -16.39
CA TRP A 318 12.80 13.67 -15.97
C TRP A 318 13.53 14.03 -14.67
N PRO A 319 13.61 15.33 -14.32
CA PRO A 319 14.23 15.78 -13.08
C PRO A 319 13.31 15.50 -11.88
N ILE A 320 13.15 14.22 -11.55
CA ILE A 320 12.39 13.73 -10.39
C ILE A 320 13.33 13.11 -9.36
N THR A 321 12.97 13.18 -8.08
CA THR A 321 13.75 12.61 -6.97
C THR A 321 13.09 11.41 -6.32
N SER A 322 11.77 11.26 -6.47
CA SER A 322 11.00 10.11 -5.97
C SER A 322 9.78 9.81 -6.85
N MET A 323 9.20 8.63 -6.67
CA MET A 323 8.05 8.15 -7.43
C MET A 323 7.13 7.31 -6.56
N THR A 324 5.82 7.51 -6.69
CA THR A 324 4.80 6.80 -5.92
C THR A 324 3.97 5.87 -6.80
N SER A 325 3.72 4.64 -6.35
CA SER A 325 3.07 3.55 -7.12
C SER A 325 2.15 2.67 -6.25
N ASP A 326 1.11 2.08 -6.84
CA ASP A 326 0.19 1.16 -6.14
C ASP A 326 0.73 -0.27 -6.02
N LEU A 327 1.70 -0.68 -6.85
CA LEU A 327 2.21 -2.05 -6.81
C LEU A 327 3.53 -2.36 -7.50
N VAL A 328 4.20 -1.43 -8.21
CA VAL A 328 5.14 -1.75 -9.30
C VAL A 328 4.42 -1.92 -10.64
N VAL A 329 4.49 -0.88 -11.47
CA VAL A 329 5.09 -0.88 -12.80
C VAL A 329 5.17 -2.25 -13.55
N PHE A 330 4.06 -2.70 -14.15
CA PHE A 330 3.94 -3.96 -14.90
C PHE A 330 4.44 -3.90 -16.36
N ASP A 331 4.97 -5.01 -16.88
CA ASP A 331 4.91 -5.36 -18.31
C ASP A 331 3.69 -6.28 -18.55
N HIS A 332 3.01 -6.11 -19.68
CA HIS A 332 2.16 -7.13 -20.30
C HIS A 332 2.95 -7.86 -21.38
#